data_AF-A0A356MPE7-F1
#
_entry.id   AF-A0A356MPE7-F1
#
_cell.length_a   1.000
_cell.length_b   1.000
_cell.length_c   1.000
_cell.angle_alpha   90.00
_cell.angle_beta   90.00
_cell.angle_gamma   90.00
#
_symmetry.space_group_name_H-M   'P 1'
#
loop_
_entity.id
_entity.type
_entity.pdbx_description
1 polymer ?
#
loop_
_entity_poly.entity_id
_entity_poly.type
_entity_poly.pdbx_seq_one_letter_code
_entity_poly.pdbx_strand_id
1 'polypeptide(L)'
;MNNMNVTIARLERARPRKIILWTLLFLGGVVMITPIVFMASTSFKTGQEVFELSVIPDRPTMDNYMFILQESKFLRWMLNSLWVATFSTASVLFFDSLVGYTLAKFDFRGRQIVFVAILSTLMIPTEMLIIP
;
A
#
# COMPACT_ATOMS: atom_id res chain seq x y z
N MET A 1 -7.72 39.77 40.10
CA MET A 1 -6.62 39.74 39.13
C MET A 1 -5.78 38.46 39.31
N ASN A 2 -6.34 37.26 39.07
CA ASN A 2 -5.67 35.99 39.43
C ASN A 2 -5.90 34.82 38.45
N ASN A 3 -5.95 35.04 37.14
CA ASN A 3 -6.30 33.97 36.19
C ASN A 3 -5.41 33.90 34.93
N MET A 4 -4.25 34.57 34.90
CA MET A 4 -3.40 34.61 33.70
C MET A 4 -2.15 33.72 33.78
N ASN A 5 -1.83 33.16 34.95
CA ASN A 5 -0.62 32.36 35.16
C ASN A 5 -0.79 30.84 34.96
N VAL A 6 -2.02 30.36 34.75
CA VAL A 6 -2.31 28.91 34.63
C VAL A 6 -2.13 28.41 33.19
N THR A 7 -2.20 29.28 32.18
CA THR A 7 -2.20 28.86 30.76
C THR A 7 -0.82 28.53 30.20
N ILE A 8 0.27 29.00 30.81
CA ILE A 8 1.65 28.83 30.28
C ILE A 8 2.43 27.63 30.85
N ALA A 9 1.82 26.74 31.64
CA ALA A 9 2.51 25.64 32.32
C ALA A 9 2.20 24.22 31.78
N ARG A 10 1.98 24.07 30.47
CA ARG A 10 1.86 22.75 29.80
C ARG A 10 2.66 22.65 28.50
N LEU A 11 3.85 23.25 28.45
CA LEU A 11 4.89 22.69 27.59
C LEU A 11 5.33 21.38 28.24
N GLU A 12 4.65 20.28 27.90
CA GLU A 12 5.11 18.93 28.23
C GLU A 12 6.61 18.90 27.91
N ARG A 13 7.46 18.68 28.92
CA ARG A 13 8.89 18.42 28.69
C ARG A 13 8.96 17.40 27.58
N ALA A 14 9.45 17.80 26.41
CA ALA A 14 9.56 16.92 25.28
C ALA A 14 10.48 15.78 25.73
N ARG A 15 9.89 14.62 26.05
CA ARG A 15 10.66 13.47 26.51
C ARG A 15 11.66 13.20 25.38
N PRO A 16 12.98 13.22 25.61
CA PRO A 16 13.96 13.13 24.52
C PRO A 16 13.74 11.87 23.66
N ARG A 17 13.24 10.80 24.29
CA ARG A 17 12.73 9.58 23.62
C ARG A 17 11.63 9.84 22.59
N LYS A 18 10.65 10.70 22.89
CA LYS A 18 9.60 11.08 21.93
C LYS A 18 10.23 11.82 20.75
N ILE A 19 11.07 12.83 20.98
CA ILE A 19 11.71 13.59 19.89
C ILE A 19 12.49 12.64 18.97
N ILE A 20 13.34 11.79 19.53
CA ILE A 20 14.13 10.80 18.75
C ILE A 20 13.20 9.90 17.94
N LEU A 21 12.13 9.37 18.54
CA LEU A 21 11.18 8.50 17.85
C LEU A 21 10.47 9.24 16.70
N TRP A 22 10.00 10.47 16.92
CA TRP A 22 9.35 11.28 15.89
C TRP A 22 10.33 11.64 14.75
N THR A 23 11.58 11.96 15.08
CA THR A 23 12.63 12.22 14.08
C THR A 23 12.92 10.98 13.24
N LEU A 24 13.04 9.80 13.87
CA LEU A 24 13.26 8.53 13.16
C LEU A 24 12.07 8.15 12.28
N LEU A 25 10.84 8.30 12.77
CA LEU A 25 9.64 8.07 11.96
C LEU A 25 9.56 9.04 10.78
N PHE A 26 9.91 10.32 10.99
CA PHE A 26 9.94 11.31 9.93
C PHE A 26 10.97 10.95 8.85
N LEU A 27 12.22 10.64 9.26
CA LEU A 27 13.27 10.23 8.32
C LEU A 27 12.90 8.95 7.57
N GLY A 28 12.35 7.95 8.28
CA GLY A 28 11.84 6.72 7.65
C GLY A 28 10.74 7.00 6.63
N GLY A 29 9.80 7.90 6.95
CA GLY A 29 8.76 8.35 6.03
C GLY A 29 9.32 9.07 4.80
N VAL A 30 10.31 9.95 4.97
CA VAL A 30 10.99 10.62 3.85
C VAL A 30 11.69 9.62 2.93
N VAL A 31 12.36 8.61 3.50
CA VAL A 31 13.00 7.55 2.69
C VAL A 31 11.95 6.75 1.92
N MET A 32 10.82 6.38 2.56
CA MET A 32 9.73 5.65 1.91
C MET A 32 9.02 6.44 0.80
N ILE A 33 8.87 7.76 0.94
CA ILE A 33 8.19 8.58 -0.07
C ILE A 33 9.07 8.90 -1.28
N THR A 34 10.40 8.84 -1.12
CA THR A 34 11.38 9.14 -2.17
C THR A 34 11.11 8.41 -3.49
N PRO A 35 10.91 7.07 -3.55
CA PRO A 35 10.59 6.38 -4.80
C PRO A 35 9.26 6.82 -5.40
N ILE A 36 8.25 7.15 -4.59
CA ILE A 36 6.94 7.62 -5.06
C ILE A 36 7.09 8.99 -5.74
N VAL A 37 7.84 9.90 -5.12
CA VAL A 37 8.16 11.22 -5.69
C VAL A 37 8.94 11.07 -7.00
N PHE A 38 9.90 10.14 -7.04
CA PHE A 38 10.67 9.86 -8.25
C PHE A 38 9.79 9.32 -9.39
N MET A 39 8.86 8.39 -9.09
CA MET A 39 7.90 7.87 -10.07
C MET A 39 6.97 8.97 -10.60
N ALA A 40 6.45 9.81 -9.70
CA ALA A 40 5.58 10.93 -10.07
C ALA A 40 6.30 12.00 -10.88
N SER A 41 7.58 12.25 -10.63
CA SER A 41 8.39 13.13 -11.47
C SER A 41 8.63 12.52 -12.86
N THR A 42 9.00 11.23 -12.89
CA THR A 42 9.31 10.50 -14.13
C THR A 42 8.11 10.45 -15.06
N SER A 43 6.87 10.44 -14.55
CA SER A 43 5.67 10.48 -15.42
C SER A 43 5.54 11.79 -16.22
N PHE A 44 6.19 12.88 -15.80
CA PHE A 44 6.24 14.15 -16.54
C PHE A 44 7.52 14.32 -17.37
N LYS A 45 8.47 13.37 -17.31
CA LYS A 45 9.72 13.42 -18.08
C LYS A 45 9.49 13.01 -19.53
N THR A 46 10.27 13.58 -20.44
CA THR A 46 10.36 13.10 -21.82
C THR A 46 11.10 11.76 -21.86
N GLY A 47 10.90 10.94 -22.90
CA GLY A 47 11.53 9.61 -23.01
C GLY A 47 13.06 9.61 -22.92
N GLN A 48 13.71 10.73 -23.23
CA GLN A 48 15.16 10.91 -23.11
C GLN A 48 15.60 11.17 -21.66
N GLU A 49 14.80 11.92 -20.90
CA GLU A 49 15.07 12.30 -19.50
C GLU A 49 14.75 11.17 -18.50
N VAL A 50 14.03 10.12 -18.90
CA VAL A 50 13.65 8.98 -18.02
C VAL A 50 14.87 8.28 -17.41
N PHE A 51 16.01 8.27 -18.10
CA PHE A 51 17.24 7.64 -17.62
C PHE A 51 18.06 8.55 -16.67
N GLU A 52 17.65 9.80 -16.50
CA GLU A 52 18.32 10.73 -15.61
C GLU A 52 17.84 10.58 -14.17
N LEU A 53 18.77 10.70 -13.22
CA LEU A 53 18.48 10.62 -11.78
C LEU A 53 17.89 11.92 -11.20
N SER A 54 17.62 12.92 -12.05
CA SER A 54 17.03 14.20 -11.67
C SER A 54 15.60 14.00 -11.14
N VAL A 55 15.30 14.54 -9.95
CA VAL A 55 13.94 14.48 -9.38
C VAL A 55 13.03 15.56 -9.98
N ILE A 56 13.57 16.63 -10.54
CA ILE A 56 12.81 17.68 -11.19
C ILE A 56 13.08 17.56 -12.70
N PRO A 57 12.05 17.42 -13.55
CA PRO A 57 12.23 17.39 -15.00
C PRO A 57 12.64 18.77 -15.51
N ASP A 58 13.56 18.81 -16.47
CA ASP A 58 13.97 20.06 -17.11
C ASP A 58 12.85 20.61 -18.02
N ARG A 59 12.08 19.71 -18.65
CA ARG A 59 10.94 20.04 -19.49
C ARG A 59 9.73 19.18 -19.12
N PRO A 60 8.94 19.57 -18.10
CA PRO A 60 7.75 18.83 -17.72
C PRO A 60 6.73 18.81 -18.87
N THR A 61 6.28 17.62 -19.27
CA THR A 61 5.25 17.42 -20.30
C THR A 61 4.09 16.57 -19.82
N MET A 62 2.94 16.72 -20.48
CA MET A 62 1.74 15.90 -20.23
C MET A 62 1.52 14.84 -21.32
N ASP A 63 2.45 14.74 -22.27
CA ASP A 63 2.32 13.90 -23.46
C ASP A 63 2.18 12.42 -23.09
N ASN A 64 2.89 11.97 -22.05
CA ASN A 64 2.78 10.60 -21.53
C ASN A 64 1.34 10.29 -21.09
N TYR A 65 0.67 11.22 -20.41
CA TYR A 65 -0.72 11.04 -19.99
C TYR A 65 -1.67 11.05 -21.17
N MET A 66 -1.47 11.96 -22.13
CA MET A 66 -2.29 12.02 -23.34
C MET A 66 -2.18 10.72 -24.16
N PHE A 67 -0.95 10.23 -24.35
CA PHE A 67 -0.65 8.98 -25.02
C PHE A 67 -1.34 7.79 -24.35
N ILE A 68 -1.20 7.66 -23.02
CA ILE A 68 -1.81 6.57 -22.27
C ILE A 68 -3.34 6.63 -22.34
N LEU A 69 -3.95 7.82 -22.31
CA LEU A 69 -5.40 7.96 -22.32
C LEU A 69 -6.04 7.86 -23.72
N GLN A 70 -5.36 8.31 -24.77
CA GLN A 70 -5.91 8.38 -26.13
C GLN A 70 -5.41 7.27 -27.05
N GLU A 71 -4.13 6.91 -26.95
CA GLU A 71 -3.49 5.98 -27.90
C GLU A 71 -3.35 4.56 -27.33
N SER A 72 -3.55 4.37 -26.03
CA SER A 72 -3.42 3.07 -25.37
C SER A 72 -4.76 2.49 -24.89
N LYS A 73 -4.77 1.20 -24.54
CA LYS A 73 -5.93 0.53 -23.93
C LYS A 73 -5.95 0.67 -22.40
N PHE A 74 -5.23 1.64 -21.85
CA PHE A 74 -5.05 1.82 -20.41
C PHE A 74 -6.35 1.82 -19.62
N LEU A 75 -7.36 2.59 -20.05
CA LEU A 75 -8.63 2.67 -19.33
C LEU A 75 -9.31 1.30 -19.27
N ARG A 76 -9.22 0.50 -20.34
CA ARG A 76 -9.74 -0.88 -20.36
C ARG A 76 -8.95 -1.79 -19.43
N TRP A 77 -7.62 -1.70 -19.38
CA TRP A 77 -6.79 -2.50 -18.47
C TRP A 77 -7.03 -2.14 -17.00
N MET A 78 -7.19 -0.85 -16.71
CA MET A 78 -7.52 -0.36 -15.36
C MET A 78 -8.90 -0.87 -14.92
N LEU A 79 -9.92 -0.76 -15.79
CA LEU A 79 -11.25 -1.27 -15.49
C LEU A 79 -11.25 -2.79 -15.33
N ASN A 80 -10.56 -3.54 -16.20
CA ASN A 80 -10.43 -4.99 -16.05
C ASN A 80 -9.80 -5.36 -14.70
N SER A 81 -8.73 -4.66 -14.30
CA SER A 81 -8.05 -4.91 -13.02
C SER A 81 -8.96 -4.59 -11.84
N LEU A 82 -9.70 -3.47 -11.90
CA LEU A 82 -10.67 -3.09 -10.88
C LEU A 82 -11.79 -4.13 -10.77
N TRP A 83 -12.32 -4.61 -11.89
CA TRP A 83 -13.34 -5.66 -11.93
C TRP A 83 -12.84 -6.94 -11.28
N VAL A 84 -11.67 -7.44 -11.69
CA VAL A 84 -11.07 -8.66 -11.15
C VAL A 84 -10.78 -8.52 -9.65
N ALA A 85 -10.14 -7.41 -9.24
CA ALA A 85 -9.80 -7.18 -7.84
C ALA A 85 -11.04 -7.09 -6.95
N THR A 86 -12.10 -6.43 -7.41
CA THR A 86 -13.35 -6.29 -6.65
C THR A 86 -14.04 -7.63 -6.46
N PHE A 87 -14.25 -8.38 -7.55
CA PHE A 87 -14.91 -9.68 -7.45
C PHE A 87 -14.08 -10.69 -6.66
N SER A 88 -12.77 -10.74 -6.88
CA SER A 88 -11.87 -11.60 -6.12
C SER A 88 -11.94 -11.29 -4.63
N THR A 89 -11.80 -10.02 -4.24
CA THR A 89 -11.88 -9.59 -2.83
C THR A 89 -13.24 -9.92 -2.21
N ALA A 90 -14.33 -9.67 -2.94
CA ALA A 90 -15.68 -9.97 -2.45
C ALA A 90 -15.90 -11.48 -2.26
N SER A 91 -15.44 -12.30 -3.20
CA SER A 91 -15.50 -13.76 -3.08
C SER A 91 -14.67 -14.27 -1.91
N VAL A 92 -13.42 -13.82 -1.78
CA VAL A 92 -12.54 -14.18 -0.68
C VAL A 92 -13.17 -13.81 0.66
N LEU A 93 -13.64 -12.57 0.82
CA LEU A 93 -14.29 -12.11 2.06
C LEU A 93 -15.54 -12.95 2.39
N PHE A 94 -16.35 -13.28 1.40
CA PHE A 94 -17.53 -14.12 1.58
C PHE A 94 -17.12 -15.52 2.05
N PHE A 95 -16.31 -16.26 1.30
CA PHE A 95 -15.97 -17.64 1.65
C PHE A 95 -15.12 -17.74 2.92
N ASP A 96 -14.12 -16.88 3.09
CA ASP A 96 -13.22 -16.91 4.25
C ASP A 96 -13.95 -16.58 5.55
N SER A 97 -14.93 -15.66 5.51
CA SER A 97 -15.73 -15.35 6.70
C SER A 97 -16.63 -16.55 7.10
N LEU A 98 -17.22 -17.27 6.14
CA LEU A 98 -18.00 -18.48 6.43
C LEU A 98 -17.13 -19.59 7.01
N VAL A 99 -15.98 -19.87 6.39
CA VAL A 99 -15.04 -20.90 6.84
C VAL A 99 -14.46 -20.54 8.20
N GLY A 100 -13.99 -19.30 8.37
CA GLY A 100 -13.45 -18.79 9.62
C GLY A 100 -14.47 -18.84 10.76
N TYR A 101 -15.72 -18.44 10.51
CA TYR A 101 -16.79 -18.55 11.51
C TYR A 101 -17.08 -20.00 11.89
N THR A 102 -17.17 -20.88 10.89
CA THR A 102 -17.43 -22.31 11.12
C THR A 102 -16.31 -22.95 11.94
N LEU A 103 -15.07 -22.72 11.53
CA LEU A 103 -13.87 -23.20 12.22
C LEU A 103 -13.60 -22.49 13.54
N ALA A 104 -14.29 -21.41 13.92
CA ALA A 104 -14.14 -20.77 15.22
C ALA A 104 -15.23 -21.19 16.20
N LYS A 105 -16.48 -21.30 15.72
CA LYS A 105 -17.67 -21.45 16.57
C LYS A 105 -18.20 -22.89 16.69
N PHE A 106 -17.96 -23.74 15.69
CA PHE A 106 -18.51 -25.11 15.68
C PHE A 106 -17.43 -26.16 15.96
N ASP A 107 -17.79 -27.16 16.77
CA ASP A 107 -16.98 -28.34 17.05
C ASP A 107 -17.49 -29.53 16.26
N PHE A 108 -16.80 -29.86 15.17
CA PHE A 108 -17.12 -31.01 14.32
C PHE A 108 -15.92 -31.95 14.17
N ARG A 109 -16.19 -33.23 13.93
CA ARG A 109 -15.16 -34.26 13.75
C ARG A 109 -14.39 -33.96 12.45
N GLY A 110 -13.09 -33.68 12.57
CA GLY A 110 -12.21 -33.34 11.43
C GLY A 110 -11.81 -31.87 11.32
N ARG A 111 -12.28 -30.97 12.19
CA ARG A 111 -11.94 -29.53 12.21
C ARG A 111 -10.44 -29.25 12.13
N GLN A 112 -9.63 -30.01 12.85
CA GLN A 112 -8.17 -29.84 12.88
C GLN A 112 -7.49 -30.26 11.57
N ILE A 113 -8.01 -31.26 10.87
CA ILE A 113 -7.49 -31.68 9.56
C ILE A 113 -7.75 -30.58 8.53
N VAL A 114 -8.98 -30.04 8.50
CA VAL A 114 -9.34 -28.93 7.60
C VAL A 114 -8.46 -27.71 7.87
N PHE A 115 -8.26 -27.37 9.15
CA PHE A 115 -7.42 -26.24 9.54
C PHE A 115 -5.96 -26.42 9.08
N VAL A 116 -5.36 -27.59 9.32
CA VAL A 116 -3.99 -27.89 8.88
C VAL A 116 -3.88 -27.93 7.36
N ALA A 117 -4.89 -28.40 6.64
CA ALA A 117 -4.91 -28.39 5.18
C ALA A 117 -4.90 -26.96 4.63
N ILE A 118 -5.73 -26.06 5.17
CA ILE A 118 -5.72 -24.63 4.80
C ILE A 118 -4.34 -24.02 5.04
N LEU A 119 -3.77 -24.20 6.24
CA LEU A 119 -2.43 -23.69 6.53
C LEU A 119 -1.37 -24.25 5.58
N SER A 120 -1.42 -25.54 5.27
CA SER A 120 -0.51 -26.19 4.32
C SER A 120 -0.60 -25.55 2.93
N THR A 121 -1.80 -25.22 2.45
CA THR A 121 -1.96 -24.53 1.16
C THR A 121 -1.40 -23.11 1.16
N LEU A 122 -1.47 -22.38 2.28
CA LEU A 122 -0.90 -21.03 2.40
C LEU A 122 0.64 -21.03 2.42
N MET A 123 1.27 -22.17 2.71
CA MET A 123 2.73 -22.31 2.71
C MET A 123 3.30 -22.50 1.29
N ILE A 124 2.46 -22.80 0.29
CA ILE A 124 2.90 -22.96 -1.10
C ILE A 124 3.04 -21.58 -1.73
N PRO A 125 4.24 -21.14 -2.14
CA PRO A 125 4.43 -19.84 -2.76
C PRO A 125 3.79 -19.81 -4.15
N THR A 126 2.90 -18.85 -4.36
CA THR A 126 2.13 -18.68 -5.62
C THR A 126 3.03 -18.41 -6.84
N GLU A 127 4.20 -17.81 -6.61
CA GLU A 127 5.17 -17.51 -7.67
C GLU A 127 5.72 -18.77 -8.37
N MET A 128 5.73 -19.93 -7.68
CA MET A 128 6.16 -21.21 -8.27
C MET A 128 5.18 -21.75 -9.32
N LEU A 129 3.94 -21.22 -9.37
CA LEU A 129 2.88 -21.70 -10.26
C LEU A 129 2.84 -20.94 -11.61
N ILE A 130 3.59 -19.84 -11.73
CA ILE A 130 3.55 -18.91 -12.88
C ILE A 130 4.67 -19.20 -13.90
N ILE A 131 5.75 -19.88 -13.50
CA ILE A 131 6.80 -20.31 -14.43
C ILE A 131 6.33 -21.60 -15.14
N PRO A 132 6.19 -21.59 -16.48
CA PRO A 132 5.78 -22.78 -17.24
C PRO A 132 6.87 -23.87 -17.28
#